data_AF-A0A0F9A1L0-F1
#
_entry.id   AF-A0A0F9A1L0-F1
#
_cell.length_a   1.000
_cell.length_b   1.000
_cell.length_c   1.000
_cell.angle_alpha   90.00
_cell.angle_beta   90.00
_cell.angle_gamma   90.00
#
_symmetry.space_group_name_H-M   'P 1'
#
loop_
_entity.id
_entity.type
_entity.pdbx_description
1 polymer ?
#
loop_
_entity_poly.entity_id
_entity_poly.type
_entity_poly.pdbx_seq_one_letter_code
_entity_poly.pdbx_strand_id
1 'polypeptide(L)'
;MAKATGVLEAIEVEPLKVGSMTVWLKGRTPLICNRMAGKAMRELLLPKGRKTKAEKEQLLKHDPVNEYRNSMNCRVGKGPTRVVFPSPAIKGAMATAALETKGTNKTQIGRLVWVEGQSCDLYGVPQLFMAIVRSADMNKTPDVRTRAILSEWCLPAVIQYVKPQMSEETIAQLLSNGGIIVGIGDFRQEKGKGNYGQFQVATKADCKAIIASGGLKAQDAAIKKPTCYDADTQELLAWFTATVDQRGKKGLLAK
;
A
#
# COMPACT_ATOMS: atom_id res chain seq x y z
N MET A 1 18.27 -53.08 43.90
CA MET A 1 18.17 -52.56 42.52
C MET A 1 16.70 -52.25 42.24
N ALA A 2 16.29 -50.98 42.31
CA ALA A 2 14.93 -50.57 41.98
C ALA A 2 14.86 -50.26 40.48
N LYS A 3 14.04 -51.00 39.74
CA LYS A 3 13.73 -50.73 38.33
C LYS A 3 12.74 -49.57 38.29
N ALA A 4 13.15 -48.42 37.76
CA ALA A 4 12.24 -47.34 37.43
C ALA A 4 11.45 -47.74 36.17
N THR A 5 10.18 -48.09 36.35
CA THR A 5 9.24 -48.38 35.27
C THR A 5 8.59 -47.06 34.84
N GLY A 6 9.29 -46.28 34.02
CA GLY A 6 8.71 -45.11 33.36
C GLY A 6 7.89 -45.56 32.16
N VAL A 7 6.57 -45.65 32.32
CA VAL A 7 5.64 -45.78 31.19
C VAL A 7 5.67 -44.44 30.45
N LEU A 8 6.15 -44.44 29.22
CA LEU A 8 5.97 -43.31 28.31
C LEU A 8 4.50 -43.31 27.88
N GLU A 9 3.66 -42.52 28.56
CA GLU A 9 2.36 -42.15 28.01
C GLU A 9 2.60 -41.46 26.66
N ALA A 10 1.92 -41.96 25.62
CA ALA A 10 2.08 -41.45 24.27
C ALA A 10 1.74 -39.96 24.24
N ILE A 11 2.75 -39.11 23.99
CA ILE A 11 2.56 -37.69 23.78
C ILE A 11 1.94 -37.52 22.38
N GLU A 12 0.64 -37.27 22.32
CA GLU A 12 -0.03 -36.86 21.08
C GLU A 12 0.39 -35.42 20.74
N VAL A 13 1.25 -35.28 19.73
CA VAL A 13 1.61 -33.98 19.16
C VAL A 13 0.72 -33.73 17.95
N GLU A 14 -0.17 -32.74 18.03
CA GLU A 14 -0.90 -32.30 16.84
C GLU A 14 0.10 -31.74 15.81
N PRO A 15 0.09 -32.25 14.56
CA PRO A 15 0.98 -31.72 13.54
C PRO A 15 0.60 -30.28 13.19
N LEU A 16 1.59 -29.47 12.83
CA LEU A 16 1.35 -28.12 12.33
C LEU A 16 0.44 -28.19 11.10
N LYS A 17 -0.68 -27.48 11.15
CA LYS A 17 -1.63 -27.34 10.05
C LYS A 17 -1.65 -25.89 9.58
N VAL A 18 -1.96 -25.69 8.30
CA VAL A 18 -2.17 -24.35 7.75
C VAL A 18 -3.68 -24.09 7.72
N GLY A 19 -4.12 -23.11 8.49
CA GLY A 19 -5.44 -22.50 8.35
C GLY A 19 -5.45 -21.45 7.23
N SER A 20 -6.61 -21.21 6.65
CA SER A 20 -6.82 -20.17 5.64
C SER A 20 -8.15 -19.50 5.86
N MET A 21 -8.20 -18.17 5.74
CA MET A 21 -9.44 -17.40 5.80
C MET A 21 -9.44 -16.32 4.72
N THR A 22 -10.59 -16.11 4.08
CA THR A 22 -10.78 -15.01 3.11
C THR A 22 -11.49 -13.85 3.80
N VAL A 23 -10.91 -12.67 3.69
CA VAL A 23 -11.47 -11.43 4.26
C VAL A 23 -11.51 -10.33 3.20
N TRP A 24 -12.41 -9.37 3.39
CA TRP A 24 -12.36 -8.11 2.68
C TRP A 24 -11.92 -7.00 3.63
N LEU A 25 -11.05 -6.12 3.15
CA LEU A 25 -10.70 -4.89 3.85
C LEU A 25 -11.37 -3.73 3.14
N LYS A 26 -12.16 -2.94 3.87
CA LYS A 26 -12.79 -1.71 3.37
C LYS A 26 -12.11 -0.51 4.01
N GLY A 27 -11.68 0.45 3.19
CA GLY A 27 -11.07 1.68 3.66
C GLY A 27 -12.01 2.50 4.55
N ARG A 28 -11.49 3.00 5.67
CA ARG A 28 -12.13 4.02 6.51
C ARG A 28 -11.58 5.41 6.20
N THR A 29 -10.34 5.48 5.74
CA THR A 29 -9.69 6.70 5.27
C THR A 29 -9.06 6.47 3.90
N PRO A 30 -8.78 7.53 3.13
CA PRO A 30 -8.19 7.41 1.80
C PRO A 30 -6.86 6.65 1.82
N LEU A 31 -6.56 5.93 0.75
CA LEU A 31 -5.31 5.15 0.60
C LEU A 31 -4.34 5.85 -0.34
N ILE A 32 -3.19 6.26 0.17
CA ILE A 32 -2.08 6.77 -0.65
C ILE A 32 -1.22 5.61 -1.13
N CYS A 33 -1.08 5.49 -2.46
CA CYS A 33 -0.14 4.57 -3.07
C CYS A 33 1.26 5.19 -3.10
N ASN A 34 2.27 4.42 -2.69
CA ASN A 34 3.66 4.86 -2.72
C ASN A 34 4.58 3.72 -3.17
N ARG A 35 4.32 3.19 -4.36
CA ARG A 35 5.29 2.34 -5.04
C ARG A 35 6.55 3.16 -5.30
N MET A 36 7.72 2.56 -5.05
CA MET A 36 8.97 3.19 -5.45
C MET A 36 8.90 3.54 -6.93
N ALA A 37 9.17 4.81 -7.26
CA ALA A 37 9.08 5.26 -8.64
C ALA A 37 10.08 4.47 -9.51
N GLY A 38 9.64 4.03 -10.69
CA GLY A 38 10.50 3.27 -11.62
C GLY A 38 11.79 4.01 -11.98
N LYS A 39 11.76 5.34 -11.98
CA LYS A 39 12.96 6.17 -12.16
C LYS A 39 13.96 6.01 -11.01
N ALA A 40 13.51 6.06 -9.75
CA ALA A 40 14.37 5.85 -8.59
C ALA A 40 14.95 4.44 -8.58
N MET A 41 14.14 3.41 -8.90
CA MET A 41 14.64 2.04 -9.05
C MET A 41 15.69 1.92 -10.16
N ARG A 42 15.46 2.55 -11.33
CA ARG A 42 16.44 2.56 -12.42
C ARG A 42 17.73 3.29 -12.06
N GLU A 43 17.65 4.41 -11.33
CA GLU A 43 18.84 5.14 -10.87
C GLU A 43 19.61 4.36 -9.80
N LEU A 44 18.94 3.57 -8.95
CA LEU A 44 19.61 2.63 -8.04
C LEU A 44 20.26 1.46 -8.80
N LEU A 45 19.63 0.97 -9.86
CA LEU A 45 20.15 -0.11 -10.70
C LEU A 45 21.34 0.34 -11.57
N LEU A 46 21.28 1.55 -12.11
CA LEU A 46 22.36 2.16 -12.90
C LEU A 46 22.47 3.65 -12.57
N PRO A 47 23.33 4.02 -11.61
CA PRO A 47 23.51 5.40 -11.17
C PRO A 47 23.97 6.28 -12.32
N LYS A 48 23.20 7.34 -12.58
CA LYS A 48 23.67 8.42 -13.44
C LYS A 48 24.58 9.32 -12.60
N GLY A 49 25.71 9.72 -13.15
CA GLY A 49 26.62 10.66 -12.51
C GLY A 49 25.93 11.98 -12.12
N ARG A 50 26.59 12.78 -11.28
CA ARG A 50 26.05 14.08 -10.84
C ARG A 50 25.81 14.98 -12.04
N LYS A 51 24.56 15.45 -12.18
CA LYS A 51 24.21 16.44 -13.20
C LYS A 51 24.74 17.82 -12.86
N THR A 52 25.20 18.54 -13.87
CA THR A 52 25.62 19.94 -13.78
C THR A 52 24.42 20.88 -13.56
N LYS A 53 24.69 22.14 -13.22
CA LYS A 53 23.62 23.15 -13.02
C LYS A 53 22.85 23.42 -14.32
N ALA A 54 23.56 23.56 -15.45
CA ALA A 54 22.97 23.78 -16.76
C ALA A 54 22.05 22.61 -17.19
N GLU A 55 22.46 21.37 -16.94
CA GLU A 55 21.64 20.19 -17.22
C GLU A 55 20.36 20.14 -16.37
N LYS A 56 20.41 20.64 -15.13
CA LYS A 56 19.21 20.69 -14.26
C LYS A 56 18.21 21.73 -14.73
N GLU A 57 18.68 22.88 -15.20
CA GLU A 57 17.83 23.97 -15.70
C GLU A 57 17.07 23.60 -16.98
N GLN A 58 17.63 22.70 -17.79
CA GLN A 58 16.98 22.18 -19.00
C GLN A 58 15.93 21.10 -18.72
N LEU A 59 15.89 20.53 -17.51
CA LEU A 59 14.98 19.45 -17.14
C LEU A 59 13.77 19.94 -16.34
N LEU A 60 12.73 19.11 -16.30
CA LEU A 60 11.64 19.25 -15.34
C LEU A 60 12.01 18.48 -14.07
N LYS A 61 11.88 19.15 -12.91
CA LYS A 61 12.03 18.50 -11.61
C LYS A 61 10.94 17.46 -11.39
N HIS A 62 9.70 17.82 -11.74
CA HIS A 62 8.51 17.00 -11.57
C HIS A 62 7.80 16.76 -12.90
N ASP A 63 7.22 15.58 -13.01
CA ASP A 63 6.24 15.22 -14.04
C ASP A 63 5.02 14.61 -13.33
N PRO A 64 4.05 15.45 -12.90
CA PRO A 64 2.99 15.04 -11.99
C PRO A 64 2.18 13.84 -12.50
N VAL A 65 1.84 13.82 -13.78
CA VAL A 65 1.04 12.73 -14.38
C VAL A 65 1.83 11.42 -14.37
N ASN A 66 3.11 11.46 -14.73
CA ASN A 66 3.94 10.27 -14.71
C ASN A 66 4.28 9.82 -13.28
N GLU A 67 4.52 10.75 -12.36
CA GLU A 67 4.72 10.46 -10.93
C GLU A 67 3.49 9.77 -10.32
N TYR A 68 2.30 10.31 -10.58
CA TYR A 68 1.02 9.69 -10.24
C TYR A 68 0.94 8.25 -10.75
N ARG A 69 1.16 8.03 -12.05
CA ARG A 69 1.14 6.68 -12.67
C ARG A 69 2.14 5.73 -12.03
N ASN A 70 3.36 6.21 -11.75
CA ASN A 70 4.45 5.40 -11.21
C ASN A 70 4.28 5.06 -9.72
N SER A 71 3.48 5.83 -8.98
CA SER A 71 3.21 5.60 -7.56
C SER A 71 2.31 4.40 -7.28
N MET A 72 1.62 3.88 -8.29
CA MET A 72 0.75 2.71 -8.20
C MET A 72 1.49 1.42 -8.57
N ASN A 73 1.12 0.30 -7.95
CA ASN A 73 1.44 -1.01 -8.50
C ASN A 73 0.34 -1.38 -9.49
N CYS A 74 0.71 -1.62 -10.75
CA CYS A 74 -0.22 -2.00 -11.80
C CYS A 74 0.07 -3.41 -12.27
N ARG A 75 -0.98 -4.22 -12.38
CA ARG A 75 -0.92 -5.56 -12.95
C ARG A 75 -0.62 -5.49 -14.44
N VAL A 76 0.25 -6.38 -14.89
CA VAL A 76 0.43 -6.69 -16.31
C VAL A 76 -0.55 -7.81 -16.69
N GLY A 77 -1.39 -7.58 -17.70
CA GLY A 77 -2.36 -8.57 -18.18
C GLY A 77 -3.78 -8.38 -17.64
N LYS A 78 -4.53 -9.49 -17.56
CA LYS A 78 -5.96 -9.55 -17.22
C LYS A 78 -6.18 -9.69 -15.70
N GLY A 79 -7.30 -9.17 -15.23
CA GLY A 79 -7.75 -9.28 -13.84
C GLY A 79 -8.90 -8.31 -13.55
N PRO A 80 -9.50 -8.37 -12.35
CA PRO A 80 -10.64 -7.52 -12.03
C PRO A 80 -10.27 -6.04 -11.82
N THR A 81 -9.01 -5.76 -11.53
CA THR A 81 -8.47 -4.40 -11.30
C THR A 81 -7.15 -4.19 -12.07
N ARG A 82 -6.87 -2.96 -12.49
CA ARG A 82 -5.55 -2.58 -13.00
C ARG A 82 -4.58 -2.39 -11.85
N VAL A 83 -5.03 -1.70 -10.80
CA VAL A 83 -4.25 -1.38 -9.61
C VAL A 83 -4.28 -2.59 -8.67
N VAL A 84 -3.11 -2.93 -8.14
CA VAL A 84 -2.93 -3.97 -7.13
C VAL A 84 -2.19 -3.39 -5.94
N PHE A 85 -2.30 -4.05 -4.79
CA PHE A 85 -1.64 -3.61 -3.57
C PHE A 85 -0.75 -4.73 -3.01
N PRO A 86 0.46 -4.44 -2.51
CA PRO A 86 1.36 -5.49 -2.03
C PRO A 86 0.75 -6.20 -0.81
N SER A 87 0.49 -7.50 -0.95
CA SER A 87 -0.08 -8.35 0.12
C SER A 87 0.71 -8.29 1.44
N PRO A 88 2.07 -8.20 1.43
CA PRO A 88 2.85 -8.09 2.67
C PRO A 88 2.52 -6.86 3.53
N ALA A 89 1.93 -5.80 2.96
CA ALA A 89 1.55 -4.62 3.75
C ALA A 89 0.43 -4.94 4.77
N ILE A 90 -0.49 -5.85 4.43
CA ILE A 90 -1.56 -6.30 5.34
C ILE A 90 -0.96 -7.09 6.50
N LYS A 91 -0.03 -8.01 6.22
CA LYS A 91 0.76 -8.70 7.25
C LYS A 91 1.54 -7.71 8.11
N GLY A 92 2.16 -6.70 7.49
CA GLY A 92 2.86 -5.64 8.20
C GLY A 92 1.97 -4.91 9.20
N ALA A 93 0.74 -4.57 8.81
CA ALA A 93 -0.24 -3.95 9.70
C ALA A 93 -0.60 -4.85 10.89
N MET A 94 -0.87 -6.14 10.66
CA MET A 94 -1.11 -7.10 11.74
C MET A 94 0.10 -7.25 12.68
N ALA A 95 1.31 -7.33 12.12
CA ALA A 95 2.53 -7.53 12.89
C ALA A 95 2.87 -6.32 13.77
N THR A 96 2.60 -5.10 13.31
CA THR A 96 2.71 -3.92 14.17
C THR A 96 1.59 -3.88 15.22
N ALA A 97 0.35 -4.18 14.85
CA ALA A 97 -0.77 -4.21 15.80
C ALA A 97 -0.58 -5.23 16.92
N ALA A 98 0.15 -6.32 16.66
CA ALA A 98 0.52 -7.32 17.65
C ALA A 98 1.36 -6.75 18.81
N LEU A 99 2.01 -5.59 18.66
CA LEU A 99 2.72 -4.91 19.76
C LEU A 99 1.74 -4.37 20.81
N GLU A 100 0.53 -4.02 20.39
CA GLU A 100 -0.53 -3.44 21.23
C GLU A 100 -1.64 -4.45 21.54
N THR A 101 -1.50 -5.71 21.10
CA THR A 101 -2.51 -6.76 21.26
C THR A 101 -1.99 -7.84 22.19
N LYS A 102 -2.68 -8.08 23.31
CA LYS A 102 -2.29 -9.12 24.27
C LYS A 102 -2.34 -10.52 23.63
N GLY A 103 -1.41 -11.39 24.01
CA GLY A 103 -1.40 -12.81 23.60
C GLY A 103 -0.63 -13.12 22.31
N THR A 104 -0.05 -12.12 21.65
CA THR A 104 0.72 -12.28 20.42
C THR A 104 1.89 -11.30 20.41
N ASN A 105 2.86 -11.50 19.51
CA ASN A 105 3.94 -10.55 19.28
C ASN A 105 4.32 -10.45 17.80
N LYS A 106 5.01 -9.37 17.46
CA LYS A 106 5.44 -9.07 16.10
C LYS A 106 6.24 -10.20 15.44
N THR A 107 7.11 -10.88 16.18
CA THR A 107 7.94 -11.99 15.67
C THR A 107 7.10 -13.21 15.33
N GLN A 108 6.13 -13.55 16.18
CA GLN A 108 5.19 -14.65 15.94
C GLN A 108 4.39 -14.40 14.66
N ILE A 109 3.79 -13.22 14.50
CA ILE A 109 3.04 -12.86 13.28
C ILE A 109 3.96 -12.84 12.05
N GLY A 110 5.20 -12.39 12.22
CA GLY A 110 6.22 -12.43 11.19
C GLY A 110 6.51 -13.82 10.63
N ARG A 111 6.39 -14.88 11.46
CA ARG A 111 6.72 -16.26 11.08
C ARG A 111 5.51 -17.13 10.77
N LEU A 112 4.41 -16.94 11.48
CA LEU A 112 3.28 -17.86 11.51
C LEU A 112 2.08 -17.40 10.67
N VAL A 113 2.16 -16.22 10.06
CA VAL A 113 1.07 -15.64 9.25
C VAL A 113 1.63 -15.13 7.92
N TRP A 114 0.90 -15.36 6.84
CA TRP A 114 1.18 -14.77 5.54
C TRP A 114 -0.11 -14.48 4.78
N VAL A 115 -0.01 -13.57 3.81
CA VAL A 115 -1.11 -13.27 2.90
C VAL A 115 -0.78 -13.94 1.58
N GLU A 116 -1.75 -14.65 1.01
CA GLU A 116 -1.56 -15.37 -0.24
C GLU A 116 -1.25 -14.40 -1.40
N GLY A 117 -0.31 -14.80 -2.25
CA GLY A 117 0.15 -14.01 -3.38
C GLY A 117 1.06 -12.83 -3.00
N GLN A 118 1.68 -12.23 -4.02
CA GLN A 118 2.53 -11.05 -3.84
C GLN A 118 1.73 -9.75 -3.84
N SER A 119 0.51 -9.77 -4.38
CA SER A 119 -0.37 -8.61 -4.47
C SER A 119 -1.85 -8.99 -4.41
N CYS A 120 -2.65 -8.15 -3.77
CA CYS A 120 -4.11 -8.20 -3.76
C CYS A 120 -4.70 -7.27 -4.84
N ASP A 121 -5.87 -7.61 -5.35
CA ASP A 121 -6.67 -6.71 -6.18
C ASP A 121 -7.08 -5.48 -5.35
N LEU A 122 -6.78 -4.27 -5.84
CA LEU A 122 -7.20 -3.05 -5.17
C LEU A 122 -8.32 -2.39 -5.98
N TYR A 123 -9.52 -2.35 -5.41
CA TYR A 123 -10.67 -1.67 -6.00
C TYR A 123 -10.73 -0.23 -5.49
N GLY A 124 -11.25 0.64 -6.36
CA GLY A 124 -11.37 2.08 -6.15
C GLY A 124 -10.81 2.85 -7.33
N VAL A 125 -11.14 4.13 -7.44
CA VAL A 125 -10.72 4.97 -8.57
C VAL A 125 -9.56 5.87 -8.11
N PRO A 126 -8.35 5.72 -8.68
CA PRO A 126 -7.22 6.54 -8.28
C PRO A 126 -7.39 7.98 -8.79
N GLN A 127 -7.00 8.92 -7.93
CA GLN A 127 -6.98 10.36 -8.20
C GLN A 127 -5.55 10.89 -8.02
N LEU A 128 -5.18 11.92 -8.76
CA LEU A 128 -3.89 12.60 -8.61
C LEU A 128 -3.92 13.43 -7.34
N PHE A 129 -2.91 13.27 -6.50
CA PHE A 129 -2.78 13.98 -5.23
C PHE A 129 -1.36 14.55 -5.09
N MET A 130 -1.27 15.84 -4.81
CA MET A 130 -0.01 16.52 -4.51
C MET A 130 0.03 16.94 -3.05
N ALA A 131 1.07 16.51 -2.35
CA ALA A 131 1.30 16.89 -0.96
C ALA A 131 2.71 17.39 -0.76
N ILE A 132 2.86 18.36 0.14
CA ILE A 132 4.17 18.80 0.60
C ILE A 132 4.76 17.70 1.49
N VAL A 133 5.99 17.31 1.18
CA VAL A 133 6.77 16.36 1.96
C VAL A 133 8.12 16.98 2.33
N ARG A 134 8.78 16.41 3.32
CA ARG A 134 10.18 16.73 3.62
C ARG A 134 11.04 15.55 3.19
N SER A 135 12.12 15.82 2.47
CA SER A 135 13.10 14.80 2.14
C SER A 135 13.75 14.25 3.42
N ALA A 136 14.31 13.05 3.31
CA ALA A 136 15.10 12.44 4.38
C ALA A 136 16.56 12.95 4.38
N ASP A 137 16.87 13.99 3.60
CA ASP A 137 18.20 14.60 3.62
C ASP A 137 18.43 15.35 4.94
N MET A 138 19.69 15.69 5.20
CA MET A 138 20.10 16.37 6.43
C MET A 138 19.36 17.71 6.65
N ASN A 139 18.95 18.36 5.56
CA ASN A 139 18.28 19.67 5.58
C ASN A 139 16.75 19.56 5.67
N LYS A 140 16.18 18.35 5.62
CA LYS A 140 14.73 18.10 5.53
C LYS A 140 14.06 18.98 4.48
N THR A 141 14.69 19.05 3.30
CA THR A 141 14.31 19.96 2.21
C THR A 141 12.85 19.77 1.84
N PRO A 142 12.03 20.83 1.83
CA PRO A 142 10.65 20.76 1.35
C PRO A 142 10.58 20.36 -0.12
N ASP A 143 9.63 19.49 -0.45
CA ASP A 143 9.37 19.03 -1.81
C ASP A 143 7.87 18.79 -2.02
N VAL A 144 7.42 18.78 -3.27
CA VAL A 144 6.07 18.35 -3.62
C VAL A 144 6.14 16.93 -4.14
N ARG A 145 5.28 16.05 -3.60
CA ARG A 145 5.20 14.66 -4.05
C ARG A 145 3.83 14.38 -4.65
N THR A 146 3.84 14.07 -5.94
CA THR A 146 2.64 13.63 -6.67
C THR A 146 2.48 12.12 -6.54
N ARG A 147 1.33 11.65 -6.05
CA ARG A 147 0.99 10.23 -5.88
C ARG A 147 -0.45 9.97 -6.26
N ALA A 148 -0.79 8.71 -6.47
CA ALA A 148 -2.15 8.25 -6.55
C ALA A 148 -2.73 8.08 -5.16
N ILE A 149 -3.95 8.57 -4.99
CA ILE A 149 -4.77 8.37 -3.80
C ILE A 149 -6.10 7.75 -4.22
N LEU A 150 -6.63 6.84 -3.42
CA LEU A 150 -7.97 6.30 -3.59
C LEU A 150 -8.81 6.81 -2.42
N SER A 151 -9.79 7.67 -2.69
CA SER A 151 -10.73 8.22 -1.71
C SER A 151 -11.53 7.11 -1.04
N GLU A 152 -12.13 6.25 -1.85
CA GLU A 152 -12.77 5.01 -1.43
C GLU A 152 -12.04 3.81 -2.02
N TRP A 153 -11.82 2.80 -1.20
CA TRP A 153 -11.11 1.60 -1.63
C TRP A 153 -11.54 0.37 -0.84
N CYS A 154 -11.37 -0.79 -1.47
CA CYS A 154 -11.46 -2.07 -0.81
C CYS A 154 -10.56 -3.10 -1.50
N LEU A 155 -10.20 -4.15 -0.78
CA LEU A 155 -9.43 -5.26 -1.34
C LEU A 155 -9.82 -6.59 -0.70
N PRO A 156 -9.86 -7.70 -1.44
CA PRO A 156 -9.88 -9.03 -0.89
C PRO A 156 -8.48 -9.48 -0.47
N ALA A 157 -8.39 -10.26 0.60
CA ALA A 157 -7.16 -10.91 1.02
C ALA A 157 -7.44 -12.33 1.53
N VAL A 158 -6.59 -13.27 1.16
CA VAL A 158 -6.58 -14.62 1.73
C VAL A 158 -5.43 -14.69 2.72
N ILE A 159 -5.75 -14.90 3.98
CA ILE A 159 -4.78 -14.95 5.08
C ILE A 159 -4.57 -16.40 5.46
N GLN A 160 -3.32 -16.85 5.43
CA GLN A 160 -2.91 -18.17 5.84
C GLN A 160 -2.11 -18.08 7.15
N TYR A 161 -2.33 -19.04 8.04
CA TYR A 161 -1.74 -19.02 9.38
C TYR A 161 -1.51 -20.43 9.93
N VAL A 162 -0.54 -20.59 10.83
CA VAL A 162 -0.18 -21.90 11.41
C VAL A 162 -1.03 -22.22 12.64
N LYS A 163 -1.73 -23.37 12.61
CA LYS A 163 -2.47 -23.95 13.74
C LYS A 163 -1.59 -24.97 14.50
N PRO A 164 -1.74 -25.09 15.84
CA PRO A 164 -2.71 -24.40 16.69
C PRO A 164 -2.23 -23.03 17.23
N GLN A 165 -1.02 -22.58 16.88
CA GLN A 165 -0.42 -21.35 17.44
C GLN A 165 -1.20 -20.08 17.08
N MET A 166 -1.96 -20.09 15.98
CA MET A 166 -2.83 -19.01 15.54
C MET A 166 -4.25 -19.53 15.31
N SER A 167 -5.23 -18.76 15.75
CA SER A 167 -6.67 -19.00 15.54
C SER A 167 -7.29 -17.95 14.62
N GLU A 168 -8.46 -18.24 14.06
CA GLU A 168 -9.21 -17.29 13.23
C GLU A 168 -9.59 -16.04 14.03
N GLU A 169 -9.96 -16.18 15.30
CA GLU A 169 -10.26 -15.02 16.15
C GLU A 169 -9.02 -14.13 16.35
N THR A 170 -7.85 -14.74 16.54
CA THR A 170 -6.58 -14.01 16.69
C THR A 170 -6.26 -13.21 15.43
N ILE A 171 -6.41 -13.84 14.25
CA ILE A 171 -6.18 -13.16 12.96
C ILE A 171 -7.20 -12.03 12.74
N ALA A 172 -8.49 -12.26 13.01
CA ALA A 172 -9.54 -11.25 12.88
C ALA A 172 -9.32 -10.06 13.82
N GLN A 173 -8.91 -10.31 15.06
CA GLN A 173 -8.57 -9.27 16.03
C GLN A 173 -7.37 -8.44 15.57
N LEU A 174 -6.30 -9.08 15.09
CA LEU A 174 -5.10 -8.41 14.60
C LEU A 174 -5.37 -7.58 13.35
N LEU A 175 -6.21 -8.06 12.43
CA LEU A 175 -6.64 -7.28 11.27
C LEU A 175 -7.45 -6.06 11.70
N SER A 176 -8.39 -6.24 12.62
CA SER A 176 -9.23 -5.14 13.12
C SER A 176 -8.40 -4.08 13.84
N ASN A 177 -7.47 -4.50 14.71
CA ASN A 177 -6.55 -3.60 15.39
C ASN A 177 -5.62 -2.90 14.39
N GLY A 178 -5.02 -3.67 13.46
CA GLY A 178 -4.17 -3.14 12.39
C GLY A 178 -4.87 -2.12 11.52
N GLY A 179 -6.15 -2.30 11.23
CA GLY A 179 -6.95 -1.34 10.47
C GLY A 179 -7.16 0.00 11.19
N ILE A 180 -7.26 -0.03 12.52
CA ILE A 180 -7.52 1.16 13.34
C ILE A 180 -6.22 1.90 13.71
N ILE A 181 -5.24 1.20 14.30
CA ILE A 181 -4.08 1.85 14.91
C ILE A 181 -2.86 1.93 13.99
N VAL A 182 -2.87 1.16 12.88
CA VAL A 182 -1.73 1.10 11.95
C VAL A 182 -2.08 1.67 10.58
N GLY A 183 -3.03 1.05 9.87
CA GLY A 183 -3.35 1.31 8.47
C GLY A 183 -2.38 0.65 7.47
N ILE A 184 -2.61 0.87 6.17
CA ILE A 184 -1.74 0.46 5.06
C ILE A 184 -1.46 1.63 4.10
N GLY A 185 -0.49 1.48 3.20
CA GLY A 185 -0.12 2.55 2.27
C GLY A 185 0.84 3.56 2.89
N ASP A 186 0.84 4.79 2.38
CA ASP A 186 1.74 5.85 2.86
C ASP A 186 1.07 6.77 3.89
N PHE A 187 1.89 7.43 4.71
CA PHE A 187 1.46 8.40 5.72
C PHE A 187 0.34 7.87 6.64
N ARG A 188 0.53 6.63 7.11
CA ARG A 188 -0.41 5.86 7.91
C ARG A 188 -0.57 6.37 9.35
N GLN A 189 -1.60 5.88 10.04
CA GLN A 189 -1.93 6.23 11.43
C GLN A 189 -0.73 6.10 12.39
N GLU A 190 0.03 5.00 12.30
CA GLU A 190 1.20 4.75 13.16
C GLU A 190 2.33 5.78 13.01
N LYS A 191 2.30 6.64 11.99
CA LYS A 191 3.29 7.72 11.81
C LYS A 191 2.99 8.95 12.67
N GLY A 192 1.87 8.96 13.40
CA GLY A 192 1.48 10.00 14.36
C GLY A 192 1.02 11.33 13.76
N LYS A 193 1.42 11.65 12.53
CA LYS A 193 1.01 12.87 11.80
C LYS A 193 0.09 12.62 10.62
N GLY A 194 -0.13 11.35 10.27
CA GLY A 194 -0.99 10.94 9.18
C GLY A 194 -2.09 10.02 9.68
N ASN A 195 -3.14 9.85 8.88
CA ASN A 195 -4.30 9.01 9.17
C ASN A 195 -4.77 8.25 7.92
N TYR A 196 -3.89 8.05 6.94
CA TYR A 196 -4.25 7.41 5.67
C TYR A 196 -4.23 5.88 5.75
N GLY A 197 -5.07 5.26 4.92
CA GLY A 197 -5.18 3.82 4.72
C GLY A 197 -5.61 3.03 5.95
N GLN A 198 -6.34 3.65 6.88
CA GLN A 198 -7.09 2.93 7.90
C GLN A 198 -8.20 2.11 7.23
N PHE A 199 -8.53 0.97 7.82
CA PHE A 199 -9.52 0.05 7.25
C PHE A 199 -10.31 -0.67 8.34
N GLN A 200 -11.37 -1.34 7.92
CA GLN A 200 -12.12 -2.30 8.72
C GLN A 200 -12.18 -3.64 8.00
N VAL A 201 -12.28 -4.72 8.77
CA VAL A 201 -12.66 -6.03 8.24
C VAL A 201 -14.12 -5.96 7.78
N ALA A 202 -14.38 -6.50 6.61
CA ALA A 202 -15.66 -6.40 5.93
C ALA A 202 -15.93 -7.68 5.12
N THR A 203 -17.12 -7.71 4.51
CA THR A 203 -17.51 -8.71 3.53
C THR A 203 -17.44 -8.14 2.11
N LYS A 204 -17.55 -9.02 1.11
CA LYS A 204 -17.71 -8.60 -0.28
C LYS A 204 -18.95 -7.73 -0.50
N ALA A 205 -20.02 -7.98 0.25
CA ALA A 205 -21.28 -7.23 0.13
C ALA A 205 -21.10 -5.77 0.56
N ASP A 206 -20.36 -5.52 1.65
CA ASP A 206 -20.04 -4.16 2.15
C ASP A 206 -19.23 -3.31 1.16
N CYS A 207 -18.56 -4.00 0.23
CA CYS A 207 -17.69 -3.44 -0.80
C CYS A 207 -18.37 -3.33 -2.17
N LYS A 208 -19.64 -3.75 -2.32
CA LYS A 208 -20.33 -3.88 -3.61
C LYS A 208 -20.27 -2.60 -4.46
N ALA A 209 -20.49 -1.43 -3.84
CA ALA A 209 -20.45 -0.15 -4.54
C ALA A 209 -19.06 0.17 -5.10
N ILE A 210 -18.01 -0.01 -4.28
CA ILE A 210 -16.61 0.24 -4.66
C ILE A 210 -16.15 -0.74 -5.74
N ILE A 211 -16.58 -2.01 -5.65
CA ILE A 211 -16.28 -3.03 -6.67
C ILE A 211 -16.91 -2.64 -8.02
N ALA A 212 -18.15 -2.16 -8.00
CA ALA A 212 -18.87 -1.78 -9.21
C ALA A 212 -18.27 -0.56 -9.91
N SER A 213 -17.85 0.47 -9.15
CA SER A 213 -17.31 1.72 -9.68
C SER A 213 -15.80 1.71 -9.89
N GLY A 214 -15.06 0.91 -9.12
CA GLY A 214 -13.60 0.96 -9.00
C GLY A 214 -12.87 -0.23 -9.62
N GLY A 215 -13.46 -0.89 -10.61
CA GLY A 215 -12.84 -2.01 -11.34
C GLY A 215 -11.91 -1.60 -12.48
N LEU A 216 -11.38 -2.59 -13.21
CA LEU A 216 -10.38 -2.45 -14.29
C LEU A 216 -10.65 -1.29 -15.25
N LYS A 217 -11.87 -1.19 -15.81
CA LYS A 217 -12.21 -0.17 -16.80
C LYS A 217 -12.13 1.25 -16.24
N ALA A 218 -12.67 1.47 -15.04
CA ALA A 218 -12.64 2.78 -14.40
C ALA A 218 -11.21 3.19 -14.02
N GLN A 219 -10.41 2.23 -13.56
CA GLN A 219 -9.01 2.46 -13.23
C GLN A 219 -8.18 2.77 -14.47
N ASP A 220 -8.35 2.03 -15.57
CA ASP A 220 -7.65 2.31 -16.83
C ASP A 220 -8.00 3.72 -17.37
N ALA A 221 -9.26 4.14 -17.24
CA ALA A 221 -9.68 5.49 -17.59
C ALA A 221 -9.01 6.56 -16.71
N ALA A 222 -9.00 6.35 -15.38
CA ALA A 222 -8.40 7.27 -14.41
C ALA A 222 -6.86 7.34 -14.48
N ILE A 223 -6.20 6.25 -14.90
CA ILE A 223 -4.76 6.22 -15.15
C ILE A 223 -4.41 7.01 -16.42
N LYS A 224 -5.25 6.88 -17.45
CA LYS A 224 -5.08 7.61 -18.72
C LYS A 224 -5.33 9.11 -18.52
N LYS A 225 -6.45 9.47 -17.89
CA LYS A 225 -6.88 10.85 -17.65
C LYS A 225 -7.16 11.04 -16.15
N PRO A 226 -6.14 11.43 -15.36
CA PRO A 226 -6.30 11.62 -13.93
C PRO A 226 -7.23 12.79 -13.61
N THR A 227 -8.06 12.61 -12.59
CA THR A 227 -8.77 13.69 -11.90
C THR A 227 -8.00 14.07 -10.64
N CYS A 228 -7.98 15.35 -10.28
CA CYS A 228 -7.39 15.78 -9.01
C CYS A 228 -8.23 15.30 -7.83
N TYR A 229 -7.56 15.02 -6.71
CA TYR A 229 -8.19 14.57 -5.48
C TYR A 229 -8.86 15.74 -4.72
N ASP A 230 -8.19 16.89 -4.67
CA ASP A 230 -8.62 18.08 -3.95
C ASP A 230 -8.36 19.37 -4.74
N ALA A 231 -8.85 20.49 -4.20
CA ALA A 231 -8.72 21.82 -4.80
C ALA A 231 -7.26 22.28 -4.87
N ASP A 232 -6.47 22.04 -3.82
CA ASP A 232 -5.05 22.40 -3.77
C ASP A 232 -4.27 21.70 -4.89
N THR A 233 -4.52 20.40 -5.09
CA THR A 233 -3.91 19.64 -6.18
C THR A 233 -4.35 20.18 -7.55
N GLN A 234 -5.62 20.58 -7.69
CA GLN A 234 -6.12 21.17 -8.92
C GLN A 234 -5.44 22.50 -9.24
N GLU A 235 -5.32 23.39 -8.26
CA GLU A 235 -4.66 24.68 -8.41
C GLU A 235 -3.19 24.51 -8.80
N LEU A 236 -2.45 23.67 -8.06
CA LEU A 236 -1.04 23.38 -8.33
C LEU A 236 -0.83 22.78 -9.72
N LEU A 237 -1.70 21.87 -10.16
CA LEU A 237 -1.58 21.22 -11.46
C LEU A 237 -1.88 22.20 -12.60
N ALA A 238 -2.86 23.08 -12.42
CA ALA A 238 -3.18 24.13 -13.37
C ALA A 238 -2.01 25.11 -13.51
N TRP A 239 -1.46 25.59 -12.40
CA TRP A 239 -0.27 26.44 -12.39
C TRP A 239 0.94 25.79 -13.07
N PHE A 240 1.22 24.51 -12.74
CA PHE A 240 2.33 23.76 -13.34
C PHE A 240 2.17 23.66 -14.85
N THR A 241 0.97 23.30 -15.33
CA THR A 241 0.70 23.12 -16.76
C THR A 241 0.86 24.42 -17.54
N ALA A 242 0.30 25.53 -17.02
CA ALA A 242 0.45 26.86 -17.62
C ALA A 242 1.93 27.31 -17.67
N THR A 243 2.66 27.08 -16.58
CA THR A 243 4.08 27.48 -16.47
C THR A 243 4.99 26.65 -17.39
N VAL A 244 4.73 25.34 -17.53
CA VAL A 244 5.50 24.48 -18.45
C VAL A 244 5.29 24.92 -19.90
N ASP A 245 4.07 25.32 -20.26
CA ASP A 245 3.74 25.84 -21.57
C ASP A 245 4.44 27.17 -21.85
N GLN A 246 4.32 28.14 -20.92
CA GLN A 246 4.99 29.44 -21.00
C GLN A 246 6.51 29.31 -21.17
N ARG A 247 7.10 28.30 -20.52
CA ARG A 247 8.55 28.04 -20.59
C ARG A 247 8.97 27.20 -21.80
N GLY A 248 8.04 26.82 -22.68
CA GLY A 248 8.33 26.01 -23.87
C GLY A 248 8.77 24.58 -23.56
N LYS A 249 8.44 24.05 -22.37
CA LYS A 249 8.94 22.76 -21.87
C LYS A 249 7.94 21.60 -22.03
N LYS A 250 6.83 21.78 -22.74
CA LYS A 250 5.81 20.74 -22.95
C LYS A 250 6.39 19.44 -23.52
N GLY A 251 7.39 19.52 -24.40
CA GLY A 251 8.04 18.35 -25.01
C GLY A 251 8.82 17.46 -24.02
N LEU A 252 9.04 17.92 -22.79
CA LEU A 252 9.73 17.17 -21.73
C LEU A 252 8.77 16.34 -20.87
N LEU A 253 7.46 16.56 -20.96
CA LEU A 253 6.46 15.76 -20.25
C LEU A 253 6.35 14.38 -20.88
N ALA A 254 6.21 13.33 -20.06
CA ALA A 254 5.92 12.01 -20.58
C ALA A 254 4.58 12.01 -21.33
N LYS A 255 4.55 11.34 -22.48
CA LYS A 255 3.32 11.11 -23.25
C LYS A 255 2.42 10.09 -22.54
#